data_AF-A0A3D5PP28-F1
#
_entry.id   AF-A0A3D5PP28-F1
#
_cell.length_a   1.000
_cell.length_b   1.000
_cell.length_c   1.000
_cell.angle_alpha   90.00
_cell.angle_beta   90.00
_cell.angle_gamma   90.00
#
_symmetry.space_group_name_H-M   'P 1'
#
loop_
_entity.id
_entity.type
_entity.pdbx_description
1 polymer ?
#
loop_
_entity_poly.entity_id
_entity_poly.type
_entity_poly.pdbx_seq_one_letter_code
_entity_poly.pdbx_strand_id
1 'polypeptide(L)'
;AIKDAMDVLRDLGCEIVPVNMPWHATSENWALTTGVEAAHAHRETFPERRDEYGAIAGLLDLGLSVTAETYMQIELERRNLIAQLSAMFSQCDVMICPSMPLYGLPNEGSPETDAAEEGLAAMLKFTAPFDYSGSPTLSIPWKS
;
A
#
# COMPACT_ATOMS: atom_id res chain seq x y z
N ALA A 1 -9.73 -0.17 -19.31
CA ALA A 1 -8.86 0.78 -18.57
C ALA A 1 -7.37 0.43 -18.70
N ILE A 2 -6.79 -0.42 -17.85
CA ILE A 2 -5.32 -0.63 -17.88
C ILE A 2 -4.80 -1.20 -19.21
N LYS A 3 -5.57 -2.11 -19.83
CA LYS A 3 -5.24 -2.67 -21.14
C LYS A 3 -5.24 -1.58 -22.22
N ASP A 4 -6.30 -0.76 -22.26
CA ASP A 4 -6.40 0.38 -23.18
C ASP A 4 -5.26 1.38 -22.99
N ALA A 5 -4.85 1.65 -21.75
CA ALA A 5 -3.68 2.49 -21.47
C ALA A 5 -2.38 1.87 -22.00
N MET A 6 -2.20 0.56 -21.87
CA MET A 6 -1.07 -0.15 -22.46
C MET A 6 -1.11 -0.10 -23.99
N ASP A 7 -2.28 -0.16 -24.61
CA ASP A 7 -2.43 -0.06 -26.08
C ASP A 7 -2.04 1.33 -26.57
N VAL A 8 -2.49 2.41 -25.90
CA VAL A 8 -2.08 3.78 -26.20
C VAL A 8 -0.57 3.98 -26.07
N LEU A 9 0.05 3.42 -25.03
CA LEU A 9 1.50 3.48 -24.85
C LEU A 9 2.25 2.75 -25.98
N ARG A 10 1.76 1.58 -26.41
CA ARG A 10 2.34 0.87 -27.56
C ARG A 10 2.23 1.68 -28.85
N ASP A 11 1.08 2.31 -29.10
CA ASP A 11 0.86 3.14 -30.29
C ASP A 11 1.78 4.38 -30.32
N LEU A 12 2.16 4.88 -29.13
CA LEU A 12 3.15 5.96 -28.96
C LEU A 12 4.60 5.47 -29.05
N GLY A 13 4.82 4.17 -29.25
CA GLY A 13 6.15 3.56 -29.43
C GLY A 13 6.81 3.05 -28.16
N CYS A 14 6.09 2.95 -27.03
CA CYS A 14 6.64 2.35 -25.81
C CYS A 14 6.72 0.83 -25.92
N GLU A 15 7.82 0.24 -25.43
CA GLU A 15 7.94 -1.20 -25.23
C GLU A 15 7.22 -1.61 -23.93
N ILE A 16 6.42 -2.68 -23.99
CA ILE A 16 5.73 -3.22 -22.81
C ILE A 16 6.50 -4.42 -22.29
N VAL A 17 7.17 -4.23 -21.16
CA VAL A 17 7.93 -5.27 -20.46
C VAL A 17 7.07 -5.83 -19.31
N PRO A 18 6.75 -7.14 -19.30
CA PRO A 18 6.03 -7.74 -18.18
C PRO A 18 6.93 -7.84 -16.94
N VAL A 19 6.42 -7.41 -15.79
CA VAL A 19 7.10 -7.51 -14.49
C VAL A 19 6.20 -8.17 -13.45
N ASN A 20 6.80 -8.88 -12.50
CA ASN A 20 6.09 -9.53 -11.41
C ASN A 20 6.32 -8.76 -10.10
N MET A 21 5.33 -7.99 -9.67
CA MET A 21 5.40 -7.19 -8.45
C MET A 21 5.21 -8.07 -7.19
N PRO A 22 6.16 -8.09 -6.25
CA PRO A 22 6.02 -8.79 -4.97
C PRO A 22 5.25 -7.90 -3.98
N TRP A 23 3.92 -8.07 -3.91
CA TRP A 23 3.04 -7.19 -3.13
C TRP A 23 2.48 -7.79 -1.83
N HIS A 24 2.46 -9.12 -1.71
CA HIS A 24 1.67 -9.80 -0.67
C HIS A 24 2.13 -9.45 0.75
N ALA A 25 3.39 -9.77 1.08
CA ALA A 25 3.94 -9.54 2.42
C ALA A 25 3.87 -8.06 2.84
N THR A 26 4.15 -7.13 1.91
CA THR A 26 4.10 -5.70 2.22
C THR A 26 2.69 -5.18 2.43
N SER A 27 1.71 -5.71 1.70
CA SER A 27 0.30 -5.34 1.89
C SER A 27 -0.28 -5.95 3.17
N GLU A 28 0.10 -7.18 3.52
CA GLU A 28 -0.31 -7.85 4.77
C GLU A 28 0.27 -7.15 6.00
N ASN A 29 1.55 -6.78 5.95
CA ASN A 29 2.24 -6.18 7.08
C ASN A 29 1.99 -4.66 7.23
N TRP A 30 1.20 -4.05 6.33
CA TRP A 30 0.95 -2.61 6.32
C TRP A 30 0.37 -2.10 7.63
N ALA A 31 -0.64 -2.78 8.19
CA ALA A 31 -1.28 -2.34 9.42
C ALA A 31 -0.33 -2.37 10.63
N LEU A 32 0.61 -3.33 10.65
CA LEU A 32 1.60 -3.46 11.72
C LEU A 32 2.63 -2.32 11.66
N THR A 33 3.22 -2.07 10.49
CA THR A 33 4.24 -1.02 10.36
C THR A 33 3.64 0.36 10.54
N THR A 34 2.53 0.63 9.86
CA THR A 34 1.81 1.91 9.95
C THR A 34 1.33 2.15 11.37
N GLY A 35 0.82 1.11 12.04
CA GLY A 35 0.43 1.19 13.44
C GLY A 35 1.59 1.57 14.36
N VAL A 36 2.75 0.91 14.25
CA VAL A 36 3.95 1.22 15.05
C VAL A 36 4.42 2.66 14.81
N GLU A 37 4.54 3.06 13.55
CA GLU A 37 5.04 4.38 13.16
C GLU A 37 4.07 5.50 13.57
N ALA A 38 2.76 5.29 13.39
CA ALA A 38 1.72 6.22 13.82
C ALA A 38 1.64 6.31 15.35
N ALA A 39 1.68 5.19 16.08
CA ALA A 39 1.70 5.20 17.54
C ALA A 39 2.91 5.98 18.07
N HIS A 40 4.08 5.82 17.45
CA HIS A 40 5.26 6.62 17.78
C HIS A 40 5.06 8.11 17.47
N ALA A 41 4.47 8.46 16.32
CA ALA A 41 4.19 9.85 15.97
C ALA A 41 3.20 10.52 16.95
N HIS A 42 2.26 9.75 17.49
CA HIS A 42 1.20 10.22 18.41
C HIS A 42 1.51 10.00 19.90
N ARG A 43 2.73 9.56 20.25
CA ARG A 43 3.15 9.17 21.62
C ARG A 43 2.96 10.23 22.71
N GLU A 44 2.83 11.50 22.36
CA GLU A 44 2.63 12.59 23.33
C GLU A 44 1.17 12.71 23.79
N THR A 45 0.23 12.09 23.08
CA THR A 45 -1.21 12.22 23.37
C THR A 45 -1.92 10.88 23.41
N PHE A 46 -1.41 9.86 22.72
CA PHE A 46 -1.89 8.49 22.82
C PHE A 46 -1.00 7.72 23.81
N PRO A 47 -1.56 6.96 24.78
CA PRO A 47 -2.96 6.56 24.90
C PRO A 47 -3.84 7.47 25.79
N GLU A 48 -3.31 8.54 26.39
CA GLU A 48 -4.05 9.36 27.37
C GLU A 48 -5.34 9.98 26.80
N ARG A 49 -5.35 10.33 25.51
CA ARG A 49 -6.49 10.91 24.77
C ARG A 49 -7.12 9.92 23.80
N ARG A 50 -7.00 8.61 24.05
CA ARG A 50 -7.45 7.52 23.15
C ARG A 50 -8.86 7.72 22.60
N ASP A 51 -9.82 8.15 23.43
CA ASP A 51 -11.22 8.30 23.02
C ASP A 51 -11.44 9.43 22.00
N GLU A 52 -10.47 10.32 21.81
CA GLU A 52 -10.52 11.39 20.80
C GLU A 52 -10.07 10.94 19.40
N TYR A 53 -9.47 9.74 19.28
CA TYR A 53 -8.88 9.25 18.04
C TYR A 53 -9.88 8.54 17.10
N GLY A 54 -11.08 8.21 17.57
CA GLY A 54 -12.08 7.53 16.74
C GLY A 54 -11.57 6.20 16.15
N ALA A 55 -11.86 5.95 14.88
CA ALA A 55 -11.56 4.67 14.20
C ALA A 55 -10.06 4.31 14.19
N ILE A 56 -9.16 5.31 14.19
CA ILE A 56 -7.71 5.05 14.14
C ILE A 56 -7.14 4.59 15.48
N ALA A 57 -7.89 4.70 16.59
CA ALA A 57 -7.42 4.24 17.91
C ALA A 57 -7.02 2.75 17.89
N GLY A 58 -7.77 1.91 17.17
CA GLY A 58 -7.46 0.48 17.04
C GLY A 58 -6.13 0.21 16.31
N LEU A 59 -5.81 1.02 15.29
CA LEU A 59 -4.52 0.93 14.58
C LEU A 59 -3.35 1.31 15.50
N LEU A 60 -3.52 2.33 16.35
CA LEU A 60 -2.50 2.75 17.31
C LEU A 60 -2.30 1.72 18.43
N ASP A 61 -3.40 1.15 18.95
CA ASP A 61 -3.34 0.05 19.93
C ASP A 61 -2.61 -1.16 19.35
N LEU A 62 -2.93 -1.54 18.10
CA LEU A 62 -2.22 -2.59 17.38
C LEU A 62 -0.72 -2.27 17.32
N GLY A 63 -0.37 -1.05 16.90
CA GLY A 63 1.01 -0.56 16.85
C GLY A 63 1.77 -0.71 18.17
N LEU A 64 1.15 -0.32 19.29
CA LEU A 64 1.75 -0.47 20.62
C LEU A 64 1.91 -1.92 21.07
N SER A 65 1.14 -2.85 20.52
CA SER A 65 1.24 -4.29 20.80
C SER A 65 2.36 -4.99 20.02
N VAL A 66 2.84 -4.39 18.93
CA VAL A 66 3.89 -4.98 18.09
C VAL A 66 5.23 -4.95 18.82
N THR A 67 5.91 -6.09 18.86
CA THR A 67 7.26 -6.16 19.45
C THR A 67 8.32 -5.55 18.53
N ALA A 68 9.42 -5.06 19.11
CA ALA A 68 10.55 -4.58 18.34
C ALA A 68 11.14 -5.67 17.41
N GLU A 69 11.12 -6.93 17.83
CA GLU A 69 11.57 -8.06 17.01
C GLU A 69 10.67 -8.24 15.78
N THR A 70 9.34 -8.25 15.96
CA THR A 70 8.38 -8.33 14.86
C THR A 70 8.56 -7.16 13.89
N TYR A 71 8.65 -5.94 14.39
CA TYR A 71 8.84 -4.75 13.55
C TYR A 71 10.17 -4.81 12.77
N MET A 72 11.26 -5.28 13.40
CA MET A 72 12.54 -5.49 12.73
C MET A 72 12.45 -6.52 11.60
N GLN A 73 11.74 -7.63 11.78
CA GLN A 73 11.57 -8.63 10.71
C GLN A 73 10.82 -8.04 9.51
N ILE A 74 9.76 -7.28 9.75
CA ILE A 74 9.01 -6.61 8.68
C ILE A 74 9.89 -5.58 7.96
N GLU A 75 10.74 -4.86 8.68
CA GLU A 75 11.68 -3.90 8.09
C GLU A 75 12.72 -4.59 7.18
N LEU A 76 13.14 -5.83 7.49
CA LEU A 76 13.98 -6.63 6.60
C LEU A 76 13.25 -6.98 5.31
N GLU A 77 11.96 -7.33 5.39
CA GLU A 77 11.13 -7.58 4.21
C GLU A 77 10.95 -6.32 3.35
N ARG A 78 10.75 -5.15 3.97
CA ARG A 78 10.69 -3.84 3.29
C ARG A 78 11.97 -3.58 2.49
N ARG A 79 13.14 -3.84 3.08
CA ARG A 79 14.45 -3.69 2.38
C ARG A 79 14.59 -4.67 1.21
N ASN A 80 14.14 -5.90 1.38
CA ASN A 80 14.14 -6.89 0.31
C ASN A 80 13.20 -6.46 -0.85
N LEU A 81 12.01 -5.93 -0.55
CA LEU A 81 11.13 -5.34 -1.56
C LEU A 81 11.84 -4.21 -2.32
N ILE A 82 12.49 -3.28 -1.62
CA ILE A 82 13.20 -2.15 -2.25
C ILE A 82 14.25 -2.64 -3.25
N ALA A 83 15.04 -3.66 -2.88
CA ALA A 83 16.03 -4.25 -3.77
C ALA A 83 15.38 -4.90 -5.01
N GLN A 84 14.27 -5.63 -4.81
CA GLN A 84 13.51 -6.24 -5.92
C GLN A 84 12.91 -5.18 -6.85
N LEU A 85 12.39 -4.09 -6.30
CA LEU A 85 11.85 -2.96 -7.06
C LEU A 85 12.91 -2.25 -7.87
N SER A 86 14.10 -2.02 -7.30
CA SER A 86 15.23 -1.47 -8.03
C SER A 86 15.65 -2.35 -9.21
N ALA A 87 15.61 -3.67 -9.07
CA ALA A 87 15.92 -4.60 -10.16
C ALA A 87 14.81 -4.68 -11.24
N MET A 88 13.55 -4.37 -10.89
CA MET A 88 12.49 -4.21 -11.88
C MET A 88 12.65 -2.90 -12.66
N PHE A 89 12.98 -1.79 -11.99
CA PHE A 89 13.25 -0.51 -12.66
C PHE A 89 14.53 -0.51 -13.51
N SER A 90 15.45 -1.45 -13.33
CA SER A 90 16.56 -1.61 -14.29
C SER A 90 16.11 -2.20 -15.64
N GLN A 91 14.86 -2.64 -15.75
CA GLN A 91 14.28 -3.22 -16.97
C GLN A 91 13.23 -2.31 -17.62
N CYS A 92 12.80 -1.23 -16.95
CA CYS A 92 11.78 -0.32 -17.45
C CYS A 92 11.95 1.09 -16.86
N ASP A 93 11.60 2.12 -17.63
CA ASP A 93 11.67 3.52 -17.16
C ASP A 93 10.53 3.87 -16.19
N VAL A 94 9.36 3.26 -16.40
CA VAL A 94 8.15 3.46 -15.60
C VAL A 94 7.36 2.17 -15.49
N MET A 95 6.66 1.98 -14.37
CA MET A 95 5.69 0.89 -14.20
C MET A 95 4.27 1.43 -14.27
N ILE A 96 3.37 0.69 -14.93
CA ILE A 96 1.95 1.00 -15.02
C ILE A 96 1.12 -0.10 -14.34
N CYS A 97 0.22 0.30 -13.45
CA CYS A 97 -0.73 -0.60 -12.80
C CYS A 97 -2.03 0.14 -12.48
N PRO A 98 -3.15 -0.56 -12.19
CA PRO A 98 -4.33 0.09 -11.63
C PRO A 98 -3.99 0.83 -10.33
N SER A 99 -4.60 1.99 -10.05
CA SER A 99 -4.39 2.69 -8.77
C SER A 99 -5.21 2.10 -7.61
N MET A 100 -6.33 1.44 -7.91
CA MET A 100 -7.23 0.81 -6.94
C MET A 100 -7.81 -0.48 -7.53
N PRO A 101 -8.15 -1.48 -6.71
CA PRO A 101 -8.78 -2.72 -7.20
C PRO A 101 -10.26 -2.55 -7.52
N LEU A 102 -10.91 -1.50 -7.02
CA LEU A 102 -12.33 -1.21 -7.19
C LEU A 102 -12.51 0.20 -7.78
N TYR A 103 -13.59 0.40 -8.54
CA TYR A 103 -13.92 1.68 -9.22
C TYR A 103 -14.43 2.76 -8.25
N GLY A 104 -14.75 2.38 -7.01
CA GLY A 104 -15.12 3.29 -5.93
C GLY A 104 -15.11 2.53 -4.60
N LEU A 105 -14.79 3.23 -3.51
CA LEU A 105 -15.02 2.69 -2.18
C LEU A 105 -16.54 2.65 -1.92
N PRO A 106 -17.04 1.62 -1.24
CA PRO A 106 -18.42 1.58 -0.82
C PRO A 106 -18.75 2.76 0.11
N ASN A 107 -20.04 3.06 0.27
CA ASN A 107 -20.45 4.09 1.22
C ASN A 107 -20.03 3.67 2.65
N GLU A 108 -19.54 4.62 3.44
CA GLU A 108 -19.19 4.37 4.84
C GLU A 108 -20.34 3.67 5.58
N GLY A 109 -20.01 2.59 6.30
CA GLY A 109 -20.98 1.77 7.03
C GLY A 109 -21.77 0.78 6.18
N SER A 110 -21.40 0.56 4.92
CA SER A 110 -21.96 -0.53 4.11
C SER A 110 -21.23 -1.85 4.35
N PRO A 111 -21.89 -3.02 4.16
CA PRO A 111 -21.26 -4.33 4.29
C PRO A 111 -20.03 -4.52 3.38
N GLU A 112 -20.00 -3.82 2.25
CA GLU A 112 -18.86 -3.83 1.34
C GLU A 112 -17.67 -3.05 1.90
N THR A 113 -17.89 -2.02 2.73
CA THR A 113 -16.81 -1.33 3.45
C THR A 113 -16.19 -2.27 4.47
N ASP A 114 -17.00 -2.96 5.26
CA ASP A 114 -16.53 -3.95 6.24
C ASP A 114 -15.73 -5.08 5.55
N ALA A 115 -16.22 -5.59 4.41
CA ALA A 115 -15.51 -6.59 3.62
C ALA A 115 -14.20 -6.06 3.00
N ALA A 116 -14.14 -4.77 2.65
CA ALA A 116 -12.91 -4.14 2.16
C ALA A 116 -11.87 -3.96 3.28
N GLU A 117 -12.32 -3.71 4.52
CA GLU A 117 -11.46 -3.68 5.71
C GLU A 117 -10.93 -5.08 6.05
N GLU A 118 -11.75 -6.13 5.98
CA GLU A 118 -11.30 -7.52 6.11
C GLU A 118 -10.32 -7.92 4.98
N GLY A 119 -10.46 -7.32 3.80
CA GLY A 119 -9.61 -7.51 2.63
C GLY A 119 -8.50 -6.48 2.45
N LEU A 120 -8.09 -5.75 3.51
CA LEU A 120 -7.22 -4.58 3.41
C LEU A 120 -5.93 -4.82 2.60
N ALA A 121 -5.28 -5.96 2.77
CA ALA A 121 -4.07 -6.30 2.00
C ALA A 121 -4.35 -6.36 0.48
N ALA A 122 -5.50 -6.89 0.06
CA ALA A 122 -5.89 -6.92 -1.34
C ALA A 122 -6.26 -5.51 -1.86
N MET A 123 -6.76 -4.64 -0.98
CA MET A 123 -7.03 -3.23 -1.28
C MET A 123 -5.76 -2.43 -1.51
N LEU A 124 -4.70 -2.71 -0.74
CA LEU A 124 -3.44 -1.96 -0.75
C LEU A 124 -2.40 -2.48 -1.75
N LYS A 125 -2.63 -3.60 -2.44
CA LYS A 125 -1.64 -4.23 -3.33
C LYS A 125 -1.06 -3.35 -4.43
N PHE A 126 -1.76 -2.28 -4.82
CA PHE A 126 -1.32 -1.33 -5.84
C PHE A 126 -0.63 -0.08 -5.30
N THR A 127 -0.64 0.13 -3.99
CA THR A 127 -0.05 1.32 -3.34
C THR A 127 1.04 0.94 -2.34
N ALA A 128 0.80 -0.07 -1.48
CA ALA A 128 1.72 -0.46 -0.42
C ALA A 128 3.17 -0.73 -0.89
N PRO A 129 3.43 -1.41 -2.03
CA PRO A 129 4.81 -1.59 -2.49
C PRO A 129 5.54 -0.28 -2.81
N PHE A 130 4.82 0.73 -3.29
CA PHE A 130 5.39 2.02 -3.63
C PHE A 130 5.54 2.91 -2.40
N ASP A 131 4.59 2.88 -1.48
CA ASP A 131 4.66 3.58 -0.19
C ASP A 131 5.88 3.08 0.63
N TYR A 132 6.06 1.76 0.69
CA TYR A 132 7.18 1.14 1.41
C TYR A 132 8.54 1.43 0.79
N SER A 133 8.59 1.56 -0.53
CA SER A 133 9.85 1.84 -1.24
C SER A 133 10.17 3.32 -1.35
N GLY A 134 9.21 4.20 -1.09
CA GLY A 134 9.32 5.64 -1.35
C GLY A 134 9.40 5.97 -2.84
N SER A 135 8.97 5.06 -3.73
CA SER A 135 8.99 5.28 -5.17
C SER A 135 7.96 6.35 -5.56
N PRO A 136 8.31 7.32 -6.43
CA PRO A 136 7.36 8.32 -6.87
C PRO A 136 6.25 7.67 -7.71
N THR A 137 4.99 8.02 -7.42
CA THR A 137 3.82 7.53 -8.14
C THR A 137 2.95 8.67 -8.65
N LEU A 138 2.21 8.42 -9.73
CA LEU A 138 1.22 9.34 -10.29
C LEU A 138 -0.05 8.56 -10.64
N SER A 139 -1.19 8.95 -10.06
CA SER A 139 -2.51 8.42 -10.43
C SER A 139 -3.14 9.30 -11.50
N ILE A 140 -3.41 8.72 -12.67
CA ILE A 140 -4.04 9.40 -13.79
C ILE A 140 -5.47 8.87 -13.95
N PRO A 141 -6.51 9.73 -13.90
CA PRO A 141 -7.86 9.31 -14.22
C PRO A 141 -7.92 8.76 -15.64
N TRP A 142 -8.42 7.53 -15.78
CA TRP A 142 -8.60 6.90 -17.08
C TRP A 142 -10.08 6.87 -17.43
N LYS A 143 -10.44 7.36 -18.61
CA LYS A 143 -11.81 7.26 -19.10
C LYS A 143 -12.13 5.80 -19.37
N SER A 144 -13.22 5.31 -18.78
CA SER A 144 -13.96 4.13 -19.25
C SER A 144 -14.79 4.49 -20.47
#